data_AF-A0A7C6ZJT3-F1
#
_entry.id   AF-A0A7C6ZJT3-F1
#
_cell.length_a   1.000
_cell.length_b   1.000
_cell.length_c   1.000
_cell.angle_alpha   90.00
_cell.angle_beta   90.00
_cell.angle_gamma   90.00
#
_symmetry.space_group_name_H-M   'P 1'
#
loop_
_entity.id
_entity.type
_entity.pdbx_description
1 polymer ?
#
loop_
_entity_poly.entity_id
_entity_poly.type
_entity_poly.pdbx_seq_one_letter_code
_entity_poly.pdbx_strand_id
1 'polypeptide(L)'
;MVLWKALLIGLFWGTAVSIGNHYYLQWTLKKNKQRPPEEATQAVINCFLTRYFINLVAIFLVFYFGRDIWMLLGTGLGLIVMKNINMVREYRESKKHPWKKKNKTFR
;
A
#
# COMPACT_ATOMS: atom_id res chain seq x y z
N MET A 1 18.36 22.36 4.62
CA MET A 1 18.43 21.40 3.50
C MET A 1 17.63 21.99 2.34
N VAL A 2 18.02 21.81 1.07
CA VAL A 2 17.23 22.34 -0.06
C VAL A 2 15.86 21.64 -0.09
N LEU A 3 14.77 22.41 -0.10
CA LEU A 3 13.37 21.98 0.01
C LEU A 3 13.05 20.73 -0.84
N TRP A 4 13.47 20.73 -2.10
CA TRP A 4 13.24 19.66 -3.06
C TRP A 4 13.95 18.34 -2.70
N LYS A 5 15.13 18.41 -2.04
CA LYS A 5 15.85 17.21 -1.59
C LYS A 5 15.12 16.52 -0.44
N ALA A 6 14.59 17.28 0.53
CA ALA A 6 13.83 16.72 1.65
C ALA A 6 12.55 16.03 1.17
N LEU A 7 11.86 16.65 0.21
CA LEU A 7 10.65 16.08 -0.40
C LEU A 7 10.95 14.77 -1.13
N LEU A 8 12.03 14.72 -1.94
CA LEU A 8 12.44 13.50 -2.64
C LEU A 8 12.82 12.37 -1.69
N ILE A 9 13.55 12.65 -0.61
CA ILE A 9 13.92 11.64 0.39
C ILE A 9 12.67 11.06 1.06
N GLY A 10 11.75 11.94 1.48
CA GLY A 10 10.47 11.51 2.04
C GLY A 10 9.67 10.66 1.05
N LEU A 11 9.61 11.08 -0.21
CA LEU A 11 8.90 10.35 -1.26
C LEU A 11 9.51 8.97 -1.51
N PHE A 12 10.83 8.87 -1.54
CA PHE A 12 11.52 7.59 -1.70
C PHE A 12 11.24 6.65 -0.53
N TRP A 13 11.30 7.18 0.69
CA TRP A 13 10.99 6.43 1.92
C TRP A 13 9.53 5.94 1.93
N GLY A 14 8.57 6.84 1.73
CA GLY A 14 7.15 6.50 1.68
C GLY A 14 6.83 5.49 0.58
N THR A 15 7.47 5.61 -0.59
CA THR A 15 7.29 4.68 -1.70
C THR A 15 7.85 3.29 -1.36
N ALA A 16 9.04 3.21 -0.77
CA ALA A 16 9.64 1.95 -0.34
C ALA A 16 8.76 1.22 0.68
N VAL A 17 8.22 1.93 1.67
CA VAL A 17 7.28 1.37 2.65
C VAL A 17 5.98 0.91 1.96
N SER A 18 5.46 1.70 1.00
CA SER A 18 4.26 1.33 0.24
C SER A 18 4.43 0.05 -0.57
N ILE A 19 5.61 -0.13 -1.20
CA ILE A 19 5.98 -1.34 -1.93
C ILE A 19 6.07 -2.53 -0.97
N GLY A 20 6.77 -2.39 0.15
CA GLY A 20 6.91 -3.44 1.16
C GLY A 20 5.54 -3.92 1.67
N ASN A 21 4.64 -2.99 1.97
CA ASN A 21 3.26 -3.28 2.37
C ASN A 21 2.47 -4.03 1.28
N HIS A 22 2.69 -3.71 0.01
CA HIS A 22 2.04 -4.41 -1.11
C HIS A 22 2.54 -5.85 -1.23
N TYR A 23 3.85 -6.08 -1.13
CA TYR A 23 4.42 -7.43 -1.13
C TYR A 23 3.96 -8.25 0.07
N TYR A 24 3.91 -7.66 1.26
CA TYR A 24 3.42 -8.33 2.46
C TYR A 24 1.96 -8.77 2.32
N LEU A 25 1.11 -7.91 1.74
CA LEU A 25 -0.28 -8.26 1.44
C LEU A 25 -0.38 -9.41 0.44
N GLN A 26 0.35 -9.36 -0.68
CA GLN A 26 0.34 -10.44 -1.67
C GLN A 26 0.84 -11.76 -1.08
N TRP A 27 1.89 -11.72 -0.27
CA TRP A 27 2.43 -12.89 0.42
C TRP A 27 1.40 -13.48 1.40
N THR A 28 0.75 -12.62 2.20
CA THR A 28 -0.29 -13.05 3.15
C THR A 28 -1.47 -13.69 2.43
N LEU A 29 -1.93 -13.10 1.32
CA LEU A 29 -3.01 -13.67 0.50
C LEU A 29 -2.60 -15.01 -0.12
N LYS A 30 -1.37 -15.14 -0.62
CA LYS A 30 -0.87 -16.39 -1.20
C LYS A 30 -0.74 -17.49 -0.15
N LYS A 31 -0.26 -17.16 1.05
CA LYS A 31 -0.06 -18.10 2.16
C LYS A 31 -1.37 -18.60 2.77
N ASN A 32 -2.41 -17.76 2.80
CA ASN A 32 -3.71 -18.10 3.40
C ASN A 32 -4.75 -18.57 2.37
N LYS A 33 -4.37 -18.77 1.10
CA LYS A 33 -5.31 -19.15 0.03
C LYS A 33 -6.00 -20.51 0.22
N GLN A 34 -5.37 -21.41 0.98
CA GLN A 34 -5.87 -22.76 1.28
C GLN A 34 -6.57 -22.85 2.63
N ARG A 35 -6.59 -21.77 3.43
CA ARG A 35 -7.21 -21.77 4.76
C ARG A 35 -8.73 -21.59 4.65
N PRO A 36 -9.49 -22.06 5.66
CA PRO A 36 -10.91 -21.77 5.76
C PRO A 36 -11.19 -20.26 5.78
N PRO A 37 -12.37 -19.83 5.29
CA PRO A 37 -12.68 -18.43 5.03
C PRO A 37 -12.60 -17.52 6.27
N GLU A 38 -12.91 -18.04 7.46
CA GLU A 38 -12.81 -17.27 8.72
C GLU A 38 -11.35 -16.95 9.07
N GLU A 39 -10.46 -17.95 9.04
CA GLU A 39 -9.03 -17.75 9.31
C GLU A 39 -8.35 -16.89 8.25
N ALA A 40 -8.74 -17.06 6.98
CA ALA A 40 -8.24 -16.24 5.88
C ALA A 40 -8.64 -14.78 6.05
N THR A 41 -9.89 -14.51 6.49
CA THR A 41 -10.38 -13.16 6.75
C THR A 41 -9.63 -12.52 7.91
N GLN A 42 -9.40 -13.26 9.01
CA GLN A 42 -8.65 -12.77 10.16
C GLN A 42 -7.19 -12.44 9.80
N ALA A 43 -6.54 -13.25 8.96
CA ALA A 43 -5.19 -12.98 8.47
C ALA A 43 -5.13 -11.71 7.60
N VAL A 44 -6.15 -11.47 6.77
CA VAL A 44 -6.26 -10.25 5.96
C VAL A 44 -6.47 -9.02 6.84
N ILE A 45 -7.35 -9.10 7.84
CA ILE A 45 -7.57 -8.02 8.82
C ILE A 45 -6.26 -7.69 9.54
N ASN A 46 -5.54 -8.71 10.02
CA ASN A 46 -4.27 -8.49 10.70
C ASN A 46 -3.20 -7.89 9.76
N CYS A 47 -3.19 -8.28 8.50
CA CYS A 47 -2.34 -7.65 7.48
C CYS A 47 -2.69 -6.17 7.29
N PHE A 48 -3.98 -5.81 7.31
CA PHE A 48 -4.42 -4.42 7.24
C PHE A 48 -3.99 -3.61 8.47
N LEU A 49 -4.17 -4.16 9.67
CA LEU A 49 -3.71 -3.52 10.91
C LEU A 49 -2.20 -3.30 10.90
N THR A 50 -1.44 -4.33 10.51
CA THR A 50 0.03 -4.25 10.39
C THR A 50 0.44 -3.17 9.40
N ARG A 51 -0.25 -3.07 8.25
CA ARG A 51 0.00 -2.03 7.25
C ARG A 51 -0.25 -0.62 7.79
N TYR A 52 -1.32 -0.42 8.55
CA TYR A 52 -1.60 0.86 9.22
C TYR A 52 -0.53 1.20 10.26
N PHE A 53 -0.12 0.21 11.05
CA PHE A 53 0.95 0.37 12.03
C PHE A 53 2.28 0.76 11.37
N ILE A 54 2.67 0.06 10.30
CA ILE A 54 3.89 0.38 9.53
C ILE A 54 3.81 1.80 8.94
N ASN A 55 2.65 2.22 8.42
CA ASN A 55 2.48 3.58 7.91
C ASN A 55 2.64 4.63 9.02
N LEU A 56 2.08 4.39 10.21
CA LEU A 56 2.26 5.27 11.38
C LEU A 56 3.73 5.33 11.81
N VAL A 57 4.41 4.19 11.88
CA VAL A 57 5.84 4.12 12.19
C VAL A 57 6.68 4.87 11.13
N ALA A 58 6.35 4.74 9.85
CA ALA A 58 7.05 5.43 8.77
C ALA A 58 6.92 6.95 8.89
N ILE A 59 5.71 7.45 9.17
CA ILE A 59 5.46 8.89 9.40
C ILE A 59 6.17 9.35 10.68
N PHE A 60 6.12 8.55 11.75
CA PHE A 60 6.78 8.86 13.01
C PHE A 60 8.30 8.95 12.87
N LEU A 61 8.92 8.01 12.15
CA LEU A 61 10.36 8.04 11.86
C LEU A 61 10.74 9.30 11.09
N VAL A 62 9.97 9.66 10.06
CA VAL A 62 10.23 10.87 9.28
C VAL A 62 10.05 12.13 10.13
N PHE A 63 9.04 12.17 10.99
CA PHE A 63 8.85 13.27 11.93
C PHE A 63 10.02 13.39 12.91
N TYR A 64 10.46 12.28 13.50
CA TYR A 64 11.52 12.23 14.50
C TYR A 64 12.90 12.60 13.93
N PHE A 65 13.27 12.03 12.78
CA PHE A 65 14.59 12.23 12.17
C PHE A 65 14.66 13.46 11.25
N GLY A 66 13.60 13.72 10.48
CA GLY A 66 13.61 14.80 9.49
C GLY A 66 13.28 16.16 10.09
N ARG A 67 12.36 16.23 11.07
CA ARG A 67 11.75 17.46 11.61
C ARG A 67 11.32 18.49 10.54
N ASP A 68 11.12 18.05 9.31
CA ASP A 68 10.88 18.90 8.15
C ASP A 68 9.55 18.51 7.52
N ILE A 69 8.64 19.49 7.43
CA ILE A 69 7.28 19.29 6.92
C ILE A 69 7.30 18.78 5.48
N TRP A 70 8.28 19.18 4.68
CA TRP A 70 8.41 18.74 3.29
C TRP A 70 8.71 17.25 3.15
N MET A 71 9.45 16.70 4.11
CA MET A 71 9.76 15.27 4.14
C MET A 71 8.53 14.45 4.54
N LEU A 72 7.68 14.98 5.43
CA LEU A 72 6.39 14.37 5.78
C LEU A 72 5.43 14.37 4.60
N LEU A 73 5.33 15.49 3.88
CA LEU A 73 4.51 15.59 2.66
C LEU A 73 5.00 14.61 1.58
N GLY A 74 6.31 14.54 1.34
CA GLY A 74 6.91 13.56 0.43
C GLY A 74 6.57 12.13 0.84
N THR A 75 6.69 11.79 2.13
CA THR A 75 6.39 10.46 2.66
C THR A 75 4.92 10.11 2.52
N GLY A 76 4.03 11.04 2.85
CA GLY A 76 2.59 10.88 2.65
C GLY A 76 2.26 10.57 1.18
N LEU A 77 2.81 11.35 0.25
CA LEU A 77 2.65 11.10 -1.19
C LEU A 77 3.21 9.73 -1.61
N GLY A 78 4.39 9.35 -1.13
CA GLY A 78 4.99 8.05 -1.42
C GLY A 78 4.15 6.87 -0.91
N LEU A 79 3.55 6.99 0.27
CA LEU A 79 2.73 5.93 0.88
C LEU A 79 1.49 5.60 0.04
N ILE A 80 0.91 6.58 -0.67
CA ILE A 80 -0.26 6.40 -1.53
C ILE A 80 0.06 5.94 -2.97
N VAL A 81 1.32 6.05 -3.43
CA VAL A 81 1.74 5.71 -4.80
C VAL A 81 1.28 4.30 -5.21
N MET A 82 1.58 3.26 -4.42
CA MET A 82 1.21 1.90 -4.82
C MET A 82 -0.30 1.65 -4.78
N LYS A 83 -1.06 2.38 -3.94
CA LYS A 83 -2.53 2.28 -3.94
C LYS A 83 -3.10 2.82 -5.25
N ASN A 84 -2.58 3.96 -5.71
CA ASN A 84 -2.97 4.57 -6.98
C ASN A 84 -2.54 3.73 -8.18
N ILE A 85 -1.30 3.21 -8.18
CA ILE A 85 -0.82 2.31 -9.25
C ILE A 85 -1.71 1.07 -9.35
N ASN A 86 -2.07 0.45 -8.23
CA ASN A 86 -2.90 -0.75 -8.25
C ASN A 86 -4.31 -0.43 -8.77
N MET A 87 -4.88 0.70 -8.39
CA MET A 87 -6.17 1.17 -8.90
C MET A 87 -6.14 1.45 -10.41
N VAL A 88 -5.09 2.12 -10.91
CA VAL A 88 -4.89 2.38 -12.35
C VAL A 88 -4.71 1.08 -13.12
N ARG A 89 -3.94 0.14 -12.57
CA ARG A 89 -3.75 -1.20 -13.15
C ARG A 89 -5.07 -1.96 -13.24
N GLU A 90 -5.82 -2.01 -12.15
CA GLU A 90 -7.12 -2.68 -12.08
C GLU A 90 -8.13 -2.02 -13.03
N TYR A 91 -8.13 -0.69 -13.13
CA TYR A 91 -8.93 0.05 -14.10
C TYR A 91 -8.57 -0.33 -15.54
N ARG A 92 -7.27 -0.37 -15.87
CA ARG A 92 -6.76 -0.76 -17.20
C ARG A 92 -7.09 -2.21 -17.55
N GLU A 93 -6.94 -3.13 -16.60
CA GLU A 93 -7.30 -4.54 -16.75
C GLU A 93 -8.81 -4.71 -16.95
N SER A 94 -9.64 -3.92 -16.24
CA SER A 94 -11.10 -3.93 -16.39
C SER A 94 -11.56 -3.42 -17.76
N LYS A 95 -10.82 -2.47 -18.35
CA LYS A 95 -11.06 -1.95 -19.72
C LYS A 95 -10.57 -2.91 -20.81
N LYS A 96 -9.50 -3.70 -20.56
CA LYS A 96 -8.98 -4.69 -21.52
C LYS A 96 -9.84 -5.94 -21.67
N HIS A 97 -10.56 -6.34 -20.62
CA HIS A 97 -11.45 -7.52 -20.65
C HIS A 97 -12.87 -7.18 -20.15
N PRO A 98 -13.69 -6.49 -20.95
CA PRO A 98 -15.06 -6.10 -20.53
C PRO A 98 -15.96 -7.32 -20.22
N TRP A 99 -15.66 -8.49 -20.78
CA TRP A 99 -16.46 -9.72 -20.65
C TRP A 99 -16.26 -10.48 -19.33
N LYS A 100 -15.15 -10.27 -18.59
CA LYS A 100 -14.86 -11.00 -17.34
C LYS A 100 -15.69 -10.54 -16.14
N LYS A 101 -16.41 -9.42 -16.24
CA LYS A 101 -17.32 -8.93 -15.19
C LYS A 101 -18.69 -9.61 -15.18
N LYS A 102 -19.11 -10.29 -16.27
CA LYS A 102 -20.48 -10.80 -16.39
C LYS A 102 -20.78 -12.08 -15.57
N ASN A 103 -19.75 -12.77 -15.06
CA ASN A 103 -19.91 -14.05 -14.34
C ASN A 103 -19.76 -13.98 -12.82
N LYS A 104 -19.75 -12.79 -12.20
CA LYS A 104 -19.74 -12.66 -10.72
C LYS A 104 -21.07 -12.16 -10.13
N THR A 105 -22.15 -12.12 -10.92
CA THR A 105 -23.48 -11.72 -10.43
C THR A 105 -24.43 -12.89 -10.18
N PHE A 106 -23.99 -14.14 -10.37
CA PHE A 106 -24.78 -15.31 -9.99
C PHE A 106 -23.86 -16.46 -9.58
N ARG A 107 -23.52 -16.52 -8.29
CA ARG A 107 -23.60 -17.74 -7.47
C ARG A 107 -23.42 -17.40 -6.00
#